data_AF-A0A7V6BXK3-F1
#
_entry.id   AF-A0A7V6BXK3-F1
#
_cell.length_a   1.000
_cell.length_b   1.000
_cell.length_c   1.000
_cell.angle_alpha   90.00
_cell.angle_beta   90.00
_cell.angle_gamma   90.00
#
_symmetry.space_group_name_H-M   'P 1'
#
loop_
_entity.id
_entity.type
_entity.pdbx_description
1 polymer ?
#
loop_
_entity_poly.entity_id
_entity_poly.type
_entity_poly.pdbx_seq_one_letter_code
_entity_poly.pdbx_strand_id
1 'polypeptide(L)'
;MDKTISERKSSLMSRAMLSDDQEFQAGKGGRREISLNILRSLRIISRAAQAHSRMVEKKCGVSGAELWMMWEILHYPGIRVSDLAASMAIQAPTCSNLLVKLQEKGLIRRVRSDPDHRAVRVYLTEEGAQLMSRAPRPAQGYLQEGLRRMSDDCLRDLNAGLEQLVKNFTGGGDESSETVPQSEKE
;
A
#
# COMPACT_ATOMS: atom_id res chain seq x y z
N MET A 1 -19.26 -10.13 69.26
CA MET A 1 -18.88 -9.15 68.21
C MET A 1 -17.35 -9.09 68.19
N ASP A 2 -16.59 -9.29 67.12
CA ASP A 2 -16.90 -9.37 65.70
C ASP A 2 -15.60 -9.75 64.95
N LYS A 3 -15.11 -11.00 65.06
CA LYS A 3 -13.86 -11.43 64.37
C LYS A 3 -14.11 -12.12 63.03
N THR A 4 -15.29 -12.71 62.84
CA THR A 4 -15.63 -13.51 61.64
C THR A 4 -16.06 -12.67 60.44
N ILE A 5 -16.50 -11.42 60.64
CA ILE A 5 -16.92 -10.52 59.54
C ILE A 5 -15.71 -9.82 58.90
N SER A 6 -14.68 -9.49 59.69
CA SER A 6 -13.47 -8.80 59.20
C SER A 6 -12.65 -9.66 58.22
N GLU A 7 -12.47 -10.96 58.51
CA GLU A 7 -11.72 -11.89 57.65
C GLU A 7 -12.46 -12.20 56.34
N ARG A 8 -13.79 -12.29 56.39
CA ARG A 8 -14.62 -12.50 55.18
C ARG A 8 -14.62 -11.28 54.26
N LYS A 9 -14.62 -10.06 54.80
CA LYS A 9 -14.50 -8.82 54.00
C LYS A 9 -13.13 -8.72 53.33
N SER A 10 -12.04 -9.04 54.03
CA SER A 10 -10.69 -9.02 53.48
C SER A 10 -10.51 -10.03 52.33
N SER A 11 -11.01 -11.26 52.49
CA SER A 11 -10.95 -12.29 51.44
C SER A 11 -11.81 -11.97 50.21
N LEU A 12 -12.99 -11.35 50.40
CA LEU A 12 -13.85 -10.92 49.29
C LEU A 12 -13.27 -9.70 48.54
N MET A 13 -12.61 -8.78 49.25
CA MET A 13 -12.00 -7.59 48.67
C MET A 13 -10.72 -7.93 47.89
N SER A 14 -9.91 -8.89 48.36
CA SER A 14 -8.79 -9.43 47.58
C SER A 14 -9.25 -10.19 46.33
N ARG A 15 -10.38 -10.91 46.39
CA ARG A 15 -10.90 -11.65 45.23
C ARG A 15 -11.52 -10.74 44.17
N ALA A 16 -12.10 -9.61 44.57
CA ALA A 16 -12.60 -8.58 43.66
C ALA A 16 -11.47 -7.75 43.00
N MET A 17 -10.38 -7.44 43.73
CA MET A 17 -9.23 -6.74 43.13
C MET A 17 -8.43 -7.62 42.16
N LEU A 18 -8.34 -8.94 42.43
CA LEU A 18 -7.72 -9.90 41.52
C LEU A 18 -8.53 -10.14 40.23
N SER A 19 -9.86 -9.96 40.24
CA SER A 19 -10.69 -10.03 39.03
C SER A 19 -10.61 -8.77 38.17
N ASP A 20 -10.57 -7.58 38.80
CA ASP A 20 -10.46 -6.30 38.09
C ASP A 20 -9.12 -6.17 37.35
N ASP A 21 -8.02 -6.64 37.95
CA ASP A 21 -6.71 -6.67 37.29
C ASP A 21 -6.65 -7.67 36.11
N GLN A 22 -7.39 -8.78 36.17
CA GLN A 22 -7.44 -9.74 35.06
C GLN A 22 -8.32 -9.26 33.90
N GLU A 23 -9.42 -8.58 34.16
CA GLU A 23 -10.25 -7.94 33.11
C GLU A 23 -9.52 -6.72 32.49
N PHE A 24 -8.79 -5.94 33.28
CA PHE A 24 -7.98 -4.81 32.81
C PHE A 24 -6.77 -5.24 31.97
N GLN A 25 -6.16 -6.39 32.29
CA GLN A 25 -5.05 -6.97 31.50
C GLN A 25 -5.55 -7.71 30.24
N ALA A 26 -6.74 -8.34 30.28
CA ALA A 26 -7.35 -8.99 29.12
C ALA A 26 -7.65 -8.00 27.97
N GLY A 27 -8.13 -6.78 28.31
CA GLY A 27 -8.37 -5.72 27.33
C GLY A 27 -7.09 -5.16 26.67
N LYS A 28 -5.96 -5.13 27.40
CA LYS A 28 -4.64 -4.77 26.84
C LYS A 28 -4.05 -5.89 25.97
N GLY A 29 -4.30 -7.15 26.34
CA GLY A 29 -3.89 -8.34 25.58
C GLY A 29 -4.49 -8.34 24.17
N GLY A 30 -5.81 -8.17 24.06
CA GLY A 30 -6.51 -8.16 22.77
C GLY A 30 -6.06 -7.03 21.85
N ARG A 31 -5.94 -5.80 22.35
CA ARG A 31 -5.47 -4.66 21.53
C ARG A 31 -4.03 -4.86 21.05
N ARG A 32 -3.13 -5.33 21.92
CA ARG A 32 -1.73 -5.60 21.55
C ARG A 32 -1.62 -6.73 20.52
N GLU A 33 -2.40 -7.79 20.69
CA GLU A 33 -2.44 -8.91 19.75
C GLU A 33 -2.93 -8.46 18.37
N ILE A 34 -4.02 -7.69 18.30
CA ILE A 34 -4.53 -7.10 17.05
C ILE A 34 -3.44 -6.26 16.37
N SER A 35 -2.77 -5.37 17.11
CA SER A 35 -1.66 -4.56 16.57
C SER A 35 -0.52 -5.43 16.01
N LEU A 36 -0.14 -6.51 16.71
CA LEU A 36 0.89 -7.43 16.21
C LEU A 36 0.45 -8.18 14.95
N ASN A 37 -0.82 -8.58 14.88
CA ASN A 37 -1.40 -9.21 13.70
C ASN A 37 -1.42 -8.26 12.48
N ILE A 38 -1.74 -6.98 12.69
CA ILE A 38 -1.65 -5.94 11.65
C ILE A 38 -0.19 -5.82 11.15
N LEU A 39 0.78 -5.65 12.07
CA LEU A 39 2.19 -5.55 11.70
C LEU A 39 2.71 -6.80 10.97
N ARG A 40 2.24 -8.00 11.35
CA ARG A 40 2.58 -9.23 10.65
C ARG A 40 2.03 -9.22 9.23
N SER A 41 0.76 -8.84 9.06
CA SER A 41 0.07 -8.77 7.77
C SER A 41 0.76 -7.77 6.83
N LEU A 42 1.10 -6.58 7.32
CA LEU A 42 1.84 -5.57 6.54
C LEU A 42 3.20 -6.10 6.06
N ARG A 43 3.95 -6.82 6.89
CA ARG A 43 5.23 -7.44 6.49
C ARG A 43 5.04 -8.53 5.43
N ILE A 44 4.00 -9.35 5.55
CA ILE A 44 3.68 -10.38 4.55
C ILE A 44 3.35 -9.73 3.20
N ILE A 45 2.48 -8.72 3.20
CA ILE A 45 2.09 -7.97 2.00
C ILE A 45 3.32 -7.31 1.35
N SER A 46 4.14 -6.61 2.13
CA SER A 46 5.35 -5.95 1.63
C SER A 46 6.34 -6.94 1.02
N ARG A 47 6.58 -8.08 1.67
CA ARG A 47 7.46 -9.14 1.14
C ARG A 47 6.91 -9.75 -0.15
N ALA A 48 5.61 -10.00 -0.22
CA ALA A 48 4.97 -10.53 -1.43
C ALA A 48 5.09 -9.54 -2.60
N ALA A 49 4.87 -8.24 -2.36
CA ALA A 49 5.03 -7.20 -3.37
C ALA A 49 6.49 -7.10 -3.87
N GLN A 50 7.46 -7.10 -2.95
CA GLN A 50 8.88 -7.08 -3.31
C GLN A 50 9.33 -8.34 -4.07
N ALA A 51 8.87 -9.52 -3.65
CA ALA A 51 9.18 -10.77 -4.33
C ALA A 51 8.62 -10.79 -5.75
N HIS A 52 7.40 -10.27 -5.94
CA HIS A 52 6.82 -10.12 -7.27
C HIS A 52 7.63 -9.13 -8.12
N SER A 53 7.99 -7.96 -7.59
CA SER A 53 8.80 -6.98 -8.34
C SER A 53 10.14 -7.57 -8.78
N ARG A 54 10.85 -8.30 -7.90
CA ARG A 54 12.11 -8.97 -8.26
C ARG A 54 11.93 -10.05 -9.33
N MET A 55 10.83 -10.80 -9.25
CA MET A 55 10.50 -11.82 -10.25
C MET A 55 10.21 -11.18 -11.62
N VAL A 56 9.44 -10.10 -11.64
CA VAL A 56 9.13 -9.33 -12.87
C VAL A 56 10.41 -8.80 -13.48
N GLU A 57 11.27 -8.18 -12.67
CA GLU A 57 12.55 -7.62 -13.13
C GLU A 57 13.44 -8.70 -13.75
N LYS A 58 13.58 -9.85 -13.09
CA LYS A 58 14.35 -10.97 -13.62
C LYS A 58 13.81 -11.53 -14.94
N LYS A 59 12.48 -11.53 -15.13
CA LYS A 59 11.83 -12.12 -16.32
C LYS A 59 11.70 -11.14 -17.49
N CYS A 60 11.49 -9.87 -17.19
CA CYS A 60 11.03 -8.87 -18.17
C CYS A 60 11.96 -7.66 -18.27
N GLY A 61 12.97 -7.52 -17.40
CA GLY A 61 13.86 -6.36 -17.39
C GLY A 61 13.18 -5.04 -16.97
N VAL A 62 12.00 -5.13 -16.35
CA VAL A 62 11.22 -3.98 -15.85
C VAL A 62 10.84 -4.19 -14.39
N SER A 63 10.69 -3.11 -13.63
CA SER A 63 10.21 -3.22 -12.24
C SER A 63 8.72 -3.58 -12.18
N GLY A 64 8.22 -4.00 -11.01
CA GLY A 64 6.78 -4.25 -10.84
C GLY A 64 5.92 -3.01 -11.08
N ALA A 65 6.40 -1.82 -10.70
CA ALA A 65 5.69 -0.55 -10.94
C ALA A 65 5.69 -0.18 -12.43
N GLU A 66 6.81 -0.40 -13.13
CA GLU A 66 6.90 -0.23 -14.58
C GLU A 66 5.94 -1.18 -15.31
N LEU A 67 5.85 -2.45 -14.87
CA LEU A 67 4.93 -3.42 -15.45
C LEU A 67 3.46 -3.04 -15.22
N TRP A 68 3.10 -2.57 -14.03
CA TRP A 68 1.76 -2.08 -13.76
C TRP A 68 1.43 -0.85 -14.63
N MET A 69 2.37 0.10 -14.76
CA MET A 69 2.21 1.24 -15.66
C MET A 69 1.96 0.81 -17.11
N MET A 70 2.72 -0.17 -17.61
CA MET A 70 2.50 -0.72 -18.95
C MET A 70 1.13 -1.42 -19.08
N TRP A 71 0.66 -2.08 -18.01
CA TRP A 71 -0.68 -2.66 -17.97
C TRP A 71 -1.77 -1.59 -18.11
N GLU A 72 -1.64 -0.45 -17.42
CA GLU A 72 -2.60 0.67 -17.53
C GLU A 72 -2.60 1.24 -18.96
N ILE A 73 -1.42 1.48 -19.54
CA ILE A 73 -1.28 2.01 -20.90
C ILE A 73 -1.84 1.03 -21.95
N LEU A 74 -1.71 -0.28 -21.72
CA LEU A 74 -2.30 -1.30 -22.58
C LEU A 74 -3.83 -1.25 -22.60
N HIS A 75 -4.45 -1.05 -21.43
CA HIS A 75 -5.92 -1.01 -21.29
C HIS A 75 -6.51 0.35 -21.69
N TYR A 76 -5.73 1.42 -21.56
CA TYR A 76 -6.11 2.78 -21.94
C TYR A 76 -5.09 3.42 -22.90
N PRO A 77 -5.00 2.97 -24.16
CA PRO A 77 -4.07 3.54 -25.13
C PRO A 77 -4.31 5.04 -25.32
N GLY A 78 -3.25 5.85 -25.22
CA GLY A 78 -3.35 7.30 -25.34
C GLY A 78 -3.77 8.03 -24.06
N ILE A 79 -3.74 7.34 -22.91
CA ILE A 79 -3.94 7.93 -21.58
C ILE A 79 -3.01 9.13 -21.36
N ARG A 80 -3.55 10.17 -20.71
CA ARG A 80 -2.76 11.35 -20.32
C ARG A 80 -1.89 11.01 -19.13
N VAL A 81 -0.72 11.64 -19.03
CA VAL A 81 0.20 11.43 -17.88
C VAL A 81 -0.49 11.74 -16.54
N SER A 82 -1.36 12.76 -16.48
CA SER A 82 -2.14 13.08 -15.28
C SER A 82 -3.07 11.95 -14.86
N ASP A 83 -3.76 11.36 -15.84
CA ASP A 83 -4.79 10.35 -15.61
C ASP A 83 -4.13 9.02 -15.24
N LEU A 84 -2.97 8.73 -15.83
CA LEU A 84 -2.13 7.59 -15.48
C LEU A 84 -1.55 7.72 -14.06
N ALA A 85 -1.09 8.91 -13.67
CA ALA A 85 -0.63 9.16 -12.30
C ALA A 85 -1.77 8.92 -11.30
N ALA A 86 -2.98 9.40 -11.62
CA ALA A 86 -4.18 9.21 -10.80
C ALA A 86 -4.58 7.73 -10.71
N SER A 87 -4.61 6.99 -11.82
CA SER A 87 -4.98 5.56 -11.82
C SER A 87 -4.00 4.69 -11.03
N MET A 88 -2.74 5.12 -10.96
CA MET A 88 -1.70 4.45 -10.18
C MET A 88 -1.57 4.96 -8.73
N ALA A 89 -2.39 5.94 -8.31
CA ALA A 89 -2.30 6.59 -7.01
C ALA A 89 -0.89 7.11 -6.66
N ILE A 90 -0.18 7.68 -7.65
CA ILE A 90 1.16 8.27 -7.49
C ILE A 90 1.18 9.73 -7.93
N GLN A 91 2.18 10.47 -7.47
CA GLN A 91 2.39 11.85 -7.89
C GLN A 91 2.92 11.95 -9.33
N ALA A 92 2.61 13.05 -10.00
CA ALA A 92 3.02 13.31 -11.39
C ALA A 92 4.55 13.22 -11.64
N PRO A 93 5.44 13.68 -10.72
CA PRO A 93 6.89 13.49 -10.88
C PRO A 93 7.28 12.00 -10.89
N THR A 94 6.75 11.20 -9.98
CA THR A 94 6.99 9.74 -9.93
C THR A 94 6.50 9.06 -11.19
N CYS A 95 5.29 9.39 -11.66
CA CYS A 95 4.76 8.87 -12.92
C CYS A 95 5.67 9.24 -14.10
N SER A 96 6.10 10.50 -14.17
CA SER A 96 6.97 10.99 -15.25
C SER A 96 8.31 10.25 -15.29
N ASN A 97 8.92 10.00 -14.12
CA ASN A 97 10.17 9.26 -13.99
C ASN A 97 10.04 7.80 -14.45
N LEU A 98 8.98 7.11 -14.06
CA LEU A 98 8.70 5.74 -14.54
C LEU A 98 8.51 5.70 -16.06
N LEU A 99 7.75 6.64 -16.60
CA LEU A 99 7.58 6.77 -18.04
C LEU A 99 8.91 7.08 -18.75
N VAL A 100 9.88 7.76 -18.12
CA VAL A 100 11.18 8.07 -18.78
C VAL A 100 11.94 6.76 -18.94
N LYS A 101 12.06 5.98 -17.87
CA LYS A 101 12.72 4.66 -17.89
C LYS A 101 12.11 3.71 -18.92
N LEU A 102 10.77 3.68 -19.01
CA LEU A 102 10.08 2.84 -20.01
C LEU A 102 10.33 3.33 -21.45
N GLN A 103 10.43 4.64 -21.67
CA GLN A 103 10.73 5.20 -22.98
C GLN A 103 12.19 4.95 -23.38
N GLU A 104 13.14 5.06 -22.45
CA GLU A 104 14.56 4.71 -22.66
C GLU A 104 14.73 3.23 -23.03
N LYS A 105 13.91 2.35 -22.46
CA LYS A 105 13.83 0.93 -22.83
C LYS A 105 13.12 0.66 -24.17
N GLY A 106 12.59 1.69 -24.83
CA GLY A 106 11.84 1.56 -26.09
C GLY A 106 10.48 0.86 -25.96
N LEU A 107 9.92 0.77 -24.75
CA LEU A 107 8.67 0.04 -24.46
C LEU A 107 7.42 0.90 -24.59
N ILE A 108 7.60 2.22 -24.56
CA ILE A 108 6.52 3.18 -24.72
C ILE A 108 6.93 4.31 -25.68
N ARG A 109 5.94 5.02 -26.18
CA ARG A 109 6.11 6.29 -26.87
C ARG A 109 5.18 7.35 -26.30
N ARG A 110 5.68 8.58 -26.22
CA ARG A 110 4.90 9.75 -25.82
C ARG A 110 4.61 10.63 -27.03
N VAL A 111 3.36 11.03 -27.19
CA VAL A 111 2.92 11.90 -28.28
C VAL A 111 2.34 13.17 -27.67
N ARG A 112 2.84 14.33 -28.12
CA ARG A 112 2.21 15.62 -27.83
C ARG A 112 1.03 15.81 -28.80
N SER A 113 -0.14 16.13 -28.27
CA SER A 113 -1.35 16.35 -29.06
C SER A 113 -1.50 17.85 -29.35
N ASP A 114 -1.42 18.24 -30.62
CA ASP A 114 -1.81 19.59 -31.09
C ASP A 114 -3.23 19.49 -31.65
N PRO A 115 -4.23 20.15 -31.04
CA PRO A 115 -4.28 21.61 -30.87
C PRO A 115 -4.58 22.11 -29.44
N ASP A 116 -4.73 21.22 -28.44
CA ASP A 116 -5.05 21.58 -27.04
C ASP A 116 -3.79 21.64 -26.14
N HIS A 117 -2.60 21.67 -26.78
CA HIS A 117 -1.26 22.10 -26.32
C HIS A 117 -0.76 21.84 -24.88
N ARG A 118 -1.37 20.95 -24.08
CA ARG A 118 -0.86 20.65 -22.73
C ARG A 118 -0.87 19.18 -22.32
N ALA A 119 -1.53 18.32 -23.08
CA ALA A 119 -1.65 16.91 -22.71
C ALA A 119 -0.67 16.02 -23.50
N VAL A 120 0.29 15.41 -22.78
CA VAL A 120 1.12 14.33 -23.29
C VAL A 120 0.34 13.02 -23.21
N ARG A 121 0.18 12.34 -24.35
CA ARG A 121 -0.46 11.03 -24.46
C ARG A 121 0.58 9.92 -24.51
N VAL A 122 0.28 8.80 -23.87
CA VAL A 122 1.21 7.67 -23.75
C VAL A 122 0.64 6.43 -24.44
N TYR A 123 1.49 5.73 -25.18
CA TYR A 123 1.15 4.49 -25.86
C TYR A 123 2.25 3.45 -25.64
N LEU A 124 1.91 2.17 -25.62
CA LEU A 124 2.91 1.12 -25.78
C LEU A 124 3.50 1.16 -27.19
N THR A 125 4.76 0.77 -27.31
CA THR A 125 5.34 0.35 -28.60
C THR A 125 4.95 -1.10 -28.90
N GLU A 126 5.32 -1.58 -30.08
CA GLU A 126 5.17 -2.99 -30.44
C GLU A 126 5.99 -3.87 -29.49
N GLU A 127 7.21 -3.47 -29.17
CA GLU A 127 8.09 -4.14 -28.20
C GLU A 127 7.45 -4.15 -26.80
N GLY A 128 6.83 -3.04 -26.40
CA GLY A 128 6.08 -2.93 -25.14
C GLY A 128 4.90 -3.90 -25.08
N ALA A 129 4.12 -4.01 -26.15
CA ALA A 129 3.00 -4.94 -26.25
C ALA A 129 3.48 -6.41 -26.19
N GLN A 130 4.58 -6.73 -26.87
CA GLN A 130 5.19 -8.07 -26.83
C GLN A 130 5.75 -8.42 -25.45
N LEU A 131 6.32 -7.46 -24.72
CA LEU A 131 6.73 -7.68 -23.34
C LEU A 131 5.51 -8.00 -22.48
N MET A 132 4.43 -7.23 -22.61
CA MET A 132 3.19 -7.44 -21.85
C MET A 132 2.57 -8.82 -22.11
N SER A 133 2.67 -9.36 -23.34
CA SER A 133 2.15 -10.69 -23.64
C SER A 133 2.92 -11.82 -22.94
N ARG A 134 4.19 -11.60 -22.59
CA ARG A 134 5.09 -12.56 -21.93
C ARG A 134 5.23 -12.28 -20.43
N ALA A 135 4.68 -11.18 -19.94
CA ALA A 135 4.83 -10.75 -18.56
C ALA A 135 4.16 -11.73 -17.59
N PRO A 136 4.75 -11.95 -16.40
CA PRO A 136 4.12 -12.76 -15.38
C PRO A 136 2.81 -12.10 -14.91
N ARG A 137 1.79 -12.92 -14.68
CA ARG A 137 0.52 -12.47 -14.11
C ARG A 137 0.55 -12.57 -12.58
N PRO A 138 -0.11 -11.67 -11.84
CA PRO A 138 -0.82 -10.48 -12.34
C PRO A 138 0.15 -9.33 -12.66
N ALA A 139 -0.04 -8.65 -13.80
CA ALA A 139 0.84 -7.55 -14.21
C ALA A 139 0.69 -6.30 -13.32
N GLN A 140 -0.49 -6.08 -12.74
CA GLN A 140 -0.75 -5.03 -11.74
C GLN A 140 -0.14 -5.35 -10.36
N GLY A 141 0.40 -6.55 -10.18
CA GLY A 141 0.93 -7.04 -8.90
C GLY A 141 -0.12 -7.65 -7.98
N TYR A 142 0.36 -8.40 -6.98
CA TYR A 142 -0.50 -9.17 -6.08
C TYR A 142 -1.33 -8.30 -5.12
N LEU A 143 -0.87 -7.09 -4.79
CA LEU A 143 -1.62 -6.20 -3.92
C LEU A 143 -2.93 -5.76 -4.57
N GLN A 144 -2.87 -5.27 -5.81
CA GLN A 144 -4.05 -4.86 -6.57
C GLN A 144 -5.02 -6.03 -6.80
N GLU A 145 -4.47 -7.19 -7.14
CA GLU A 145 -5.26 -8.42 -7.28
C GLU A 145 -5.95 -8.82 -5.96
N GLY A 146 -5.25 -8.68 -4.83
CA GLY A 146 -5.80 -8.95 -3.50
C GLY A 146 -6.95 -8.01 -3.16
N LEU A 147 -6.77 -6.70 -3.38
CA LEU A 147 -7.80 -5.68 -3.15
C LEU A 147 -9.05 -5.92 -4.02
N ARG A 148 -8.87 -6.27 -5.30
CA ARG A 148 -9.98 -6.54 -6.24
C ARG A 148 -10.84 -7.74 -5.83
N ARG A 149 -10.31 -8.65 -5.01
CA ARG A 149 -11.02 -9.84 -4.52
C ARG A 149 -11.77 -9.61 -3.20
N MET A 150 -11.59 -8.46 -2.57
CA MET A 150 -12.33 -8.11 -1.36
C MET A 150 -13.77 -7.71 -1.70
N SER A 151 -14.70 -7.95 -0.79
CA SER A 151 -16.03 -7.35 -0.88
C SER A 151 -15.94 -5.84 -0.63
N ASP A 152 -16.92 -5.09 -1.14
CA ASP A 152 -16.98 -3.64 -0.97
C ASP A 152 -16.96 -3.22 0.51
N ASP A 153 -17.65 -3.96 1.38
CA ASP A 153 -17.72 -3.65 2.82
C ASP A 153 -16.34 -3.83 3.48
N CYS A 154 -15.67 -4.96 3.23
CA CYS A 154 -14.33 -5.19 3.75
C CYS A 154 -13.31 -4.16 3.20
N LEU A 155 -13.47 -3.73 1.95
CA LEU A 155 -12.60 -2.73 1.35
C LEU A 155 -12.79 -1.36 2.00
N ARG A 156 -14.04 -0.96 2.27
CA ARG A 156 -14.36 0.27 3.00
C ARG A 156 -13.79 0.25 4.42
N ASP A 157 -13.95 -0.85 5.14
CA ASP A 157 -13.41 -1.01 6.50
C ASP A 157 -11.88 -0.94 6.52
N LEU A 158 -11.22 -1.59 5.56
CA LEU A 158 -9.77 -1.52 5.42
C LEU A 158 -9.30 -0.10 5.10
N ASN A 159 -9.97 0.59 4.16
CA ASN A 159 -9.63 1.96 3.79
C ASN A 159 -9.78 2.90 4.99
N ALA A 160 -10.89 2.81 5.73
CA ALA A 160 -11.13 3.61 6.93
C ALA A 160 -10.03 3.38 8.00
N GLY A 161 -9.65 2.11 8.23
CA GLY A 161 -8.56 1.79 9.15
C GLY A 161 -7.20 2.35 8.71
N LEU A 162 -6.88 2.27 7.42
CA LEU A 162 -5.64 2.81 6.86
C LEU A 162 -5.61 4.35 6.91
N GLU A 163 -6.71 5.03 6.62
CA GLU A 163 -6.80 6.49 6.73
C GLU A 163 -6.54 6.97 8.16
N GLN A 164 -7.12 6.29 9.16
CA GLN A 164 -6.84 6.58 10.57
C GLN A 164 -5.37 6.35 10.92
N LEU A 165 -4.77 5.28 10.40
CA LEU A 165 -3.37 5.00 10.60
C LEU A 165 -2.48 6.09 9.98
N VAL A 166 -2.77 6.52 8.74
CA VAL A 166 -2.04 7.59 8.05
C VAL A 166 -2.17 8.93 8.79
N LYS A 167 -3.37 9.30 9.24
CA LYS A 167 -3.59 10.52 10.05
C LYS A 167 -2.72 10.53 11.31
N ASN A 168 -2.52 9.38 11.95
CA ASN A 168 -1.66 9.28 13.13
C ASN A 168 -0.16 9.40 12.80
N PHE A 169 0.26 9.09 11.57
CA PHE A 169 1.63 9.35 11.11
C PHE A 169 1.86 10.82 10.80
N THR A 170 0.86 11.52 10.25
CA THR A 170 0.98 12.92 9.82
C THR A 170 0.58 13.93 10.90
N GLY A 171 -0.18 13.53 11.93
CA GLY A 171 -0.65 14.41 13.01
C GLY A 171 0.34 14.65 14.16
N GLY A 172 1.58 14.14 14.05
CA GLY A 172 2.66 14.33 15.03
C GLY A 172 3.80 15.25 14.57
N GLY A 173 3.71 15.80 13.36
CA GLY A 173 4.66 16.78 12.84
C GLY A 173 3.87 17.87 12.12
N ASP A 174 4.30 19.11 12.31
CA ASP A 174 3.81 20.29 11.61
C ASP A 174 3.43 20.00 10.15
N GLU A 175 2.39 20.70 9.66
CA GLU A 175 1.96 20.78 8.26
C GLU A 175 3.03 21.41 7.33
N SER A 176 4.32 21.12 7.51
CA SER A 176 5.43 21.71 6.77
C SER A 176 6.66 20.80 6.74
N SER A 177 6.55 19.61 6.14
CA SER A 177 7.68 18.82 5.60
C SER A 177 7.13 17.58 4.90
N GLU A 178 7.10 17.49 3.57
CA GLU A 178 8.27 17.11 2.77
C GLU A 178 9.32 16.36 3.58
N THR A 179 9.35 15.02 3.50
CA THR A 179 10.59 14.23 3.53
C THR A 179 10.27 12.73 3.43
N VAL A 180 10.43 12.17 2.24
CA VAL A 180 11.05 10.84 2.15
C VAL A 180 12.49 11.11 1.70
N PRO A 181 13.51 10.61 2.42
CA PRO A 181 14.90 10.85 2.06
C PRO A 181 15.18 10.24 0.70
N GLN A 182 15.61 11.06 -0.26
CA GLN A 182 16.38 10.60 -1.40
C GLN A 182 17.75 10.17 -0.88
N SER A 183 18.00 8.88 -0.84
CA SER A 183 19.37 8.36 -0.78
C SER A 183 19.97 8.46 -2.17
N GLU A 184 20.62 9.59 -2.44
CA GLU A 184 21.80 9.63 -3.31
C GLU A 184 22.98 8.95 -2.60
N LYS A 185 23.99 8.58 -3.41
CA LYS A 185 25.28 7.88 -3.17
C LYS A 185 25.25 6.45 -3.70
N GLU A 186 26.06 6.04 -4.67
CA GLU A 186 27.21 6.61 -5.41
C GLU A 186 27.24 5.96 -6.80
#